data_AF-A0A528TVL8-F1
#
_entry.id   AF-A0A528TVL8-F1
#
_cell.length_a   1.000
_cell.length_b   1.000
_cell.length_c   1.000
_cell.angle_alpha   90.00
_cell.angle_beta   90.00
_cell.angle_gamma   90.00
#
_symmetry.space_group_name_H-M   'P 1'
#
loop_
_entity.id
_entity.type
_entity.pdbx_description
1 polymer ?
#
loop_
_entity_poly.entity_id
_entity_poly.type
_entity_poly.pdbx_seq_one_letter_code
_entity_poly.pdbx_strand_id
1 'polypeptide(L)'
;MHIVICIKQVPDSAQIRVHPVTNTIMRQGVPTIINPYDLFALEEALKLRDVHGGEVTVLTMGPPMAEDSLRKALGYGADRAVLLTDRYFAGSDTLATSFALSQAIAKIGETFGRPDIVFTGKQTIDGDTAQVGPGIAK
;
A
#
# COMPACT_ATOMS: atom_id res chain seq x y z
N MET A 1 17.61 11.49 2.81
CA MET A 1 17.20 10.11 2.44
C MET A 1 15.82 10.18 1.79
N HIS A 2 15.56 9.39 0.76
CA HIS A 2 14.24 9.27 0.16
C HIS A 2 13.72 7.85 0.36
N ILE A 3 12.61 7.73 1.09
CA ILE A 3 11.96 6.45 1.35
C ILE A 3 10.64 6.40 0.57
N VAL A 4 10.42 5.32 -0.17
CA VAL A 4 9.11 5.02 -0.72
C VAL A 4 8.48 3.88 0.07
N ILE A 5 7.20 4.00 0.39
CA ILE A 5 6.44 2.93 1.02
C ILE A 5 5.23 2.56 0.18
N CYS A 6 5.08 1.28 -0.15
CA CYS A 6 3.86 0.76 -0.75
C CYS A 6 2.87 0.38 0.35
N ILE A 7 1.68 0.99 0.30
CA ILE A 7 0.56 0.65 1.17
C ILE A 7 -0.62 0.14 0.33
N LYS A 8 -1.52 -0.63 0.95
CA LYS A 8 -2.76 -1.10 0.33
C LYS A 8 -3.96 -0.78 1.21
N GLN A 9 -5.03 -0.29 0.58
CA GLN A 9 -6.35 -0.25 1.20
C GLN A 9 -6.99 -1.63 1.12
N VAL A 10 -7.41 -2.16 2.25
CA VAL A 10 -8.01 -3.51 2.37
C VAL A 10 -9.30 -3.43 3.19
N PRO A 11 -10.27 -4.33 2.97
CA PRO A 11 -11.38 -4.49 3.90
C PRO A 11 -10.86 -4.98 5.26
N ASP A 12 -11.48 -4.52 6.35
CA ASP A 12 -11.17 -5.02 7.69
C ASP A 12 -11.64 -6.48 7.83
N SER A 13 -10.71 -7.43 7.68
CA SER A 13 -11.01 -8.86 7.72
C SER A 13 -11.53 -9.33 9.07
N ALA A 14 -11.26 -8.61 10.17
CA ALA A 14 -11.82 -8.92 11.49
C ALA A 14 -13.34 -8.70 11.55
N GLN A 15 -13.88 -7.86 10.66
CA GLN A 15 -15.31 -7.56 10.55
C GLN A 15 -16.01 -8.38 9.47
N ILE A 16 -15.27 -9.14 8.67
CA ILE A 16 -15.87 -10.04 7.66
C ILE A 16 -16.58 -11.20 8.37
N ARG A 17 -17.76 -11.55 7.84
CA ARG A 17 -18.56 -12.69 8.31
C ARG A 17 -18.91 -13.59 7.14
N VAL A 18 -19.11 -14.87 7.43
CA VAL A 18 -19.66 -15.84 6.47
C VAL A 18 -21.14 -16.00 6.77
N HIS A 19 -21.97 -15.90 5.74
CA HIS A 19 -23.40 -16.08 5.89
C HIS A 19 -23.68 -17.54 6.28
N PRO A 20 -24.41 -17.80 7.38
CA PRO A 20 -24.51 -19.15 7.96
C PRO A 20 -25.28 -20.17 7.11
N VAL A 21 -26.09 -19.69 6.16
CA VAL A 21 -26.88 -20.55 5.25
C VAL A 21 -26.25 -20.66 3.86
N THR A 22 -26.04 -19.53 3.17
CA THR A 22 -25.50 -19.51 1.81
C THR A 22 -24.00 -19.75 1.73
N ASN A 23 -23.27 -19.74 2.86
CA ASN A 23 -21.82 -19.85 2.93
C ASN A 23 -21.06 -18.81 2.09
N THR A 24 -21.70 -17.66 1.82
CA THR A 24 -21.10 -16.55 1.08
C THR A 24 -20.49 -15.53 2.02
N ILE A 25 -19.47 -14.80 1.55
CA ILE A 25 -18.84 -13.73 2.33
C ILE A 25 -19.77 -12.52 2.39
N MET A 26 -20.08 -12.07 3.60
CA MET A 26 -20.81 -10.83 3.87
C MET A 26 -19.83 -9.66 3.91
N ARG A 27 -19.86 -8.81 2.88
CA ARG A 27 -18.95 -7.66 2.74
C ARG A 27 -19.64 -6.29 2.85
N GLN A 28 -20.97 -6.26 2.92
CA GLN A 28 -21.71 -5.00 3.06
C GLN A 28 -21.37 -4.34 4.40
N GLY A 29 -21.02 -3.05 4.35
CA GLY A 29 -20.69 -2.26 5.53
C GLY A 29 -19.33 -2.54 6.16
N VAL A 30 -18.51 -3.43 5.58
CA VAL A 30 -17.15 -3.67 6.08
C VAL A 30 -16.29 -2.45 5.73
N PRO A 31 -15.71 -1.75 6.73
CA PRO A 31 -14.89 -0.59 6.48
C PRO A 31 -13.58 -0.97 5.80
N THR A 32 -13.04 -0.05 5.01
CA THR A 32 -11.70 -0.17 4.44
C THR A 32 -10.67 0.52 5.32
N ILE A 33 -9.55 -0.14 5.54
CA ILE A 33 -8.43 0.31 6.37
C ILE A 33 -7.13 0.29 5.57
N ILE A 34 -6.10 0.97 6.07
CA ILE A 34 -4.72 0.68 5.65
C ILE A 34 -4.40 -0.72 6.17
N ASN A 35 -3.83 -1.57 5.32
CA ASN A 35 -3.41 -2.90 5.73
C ASN A 35 -2.51 -2.81 6.98
N PRO A 36 -2.79 -3.57 8.06
CA PRO A 36 -2.06 -3.42 9.32
C PRO A 36 -0.54 -3.60 9.22
N TYR A 37 -0.07 -4.51 8.35
CA TYR A 37 1.37 -4.69 8.13
C TYR A 37 2.03 -3.48 7.47
N ASP A 38 1.28 -2.72 6.67
CA ASP A 38 1.79 -1.52 6.01
C ASP A 38 1.92 -0.37 7.00
N LEU A 39 1.14 -0.36 8.10
CA LEU A 39 1.31 0.62 9.18
C LEU A 39 2.64 0.42 9.92
N PHE A 40 3.07 -0.83 10.13
CA PHE A 40 4.39 -1.10 10.72
C PHE A 40 5.52 -0.63 9.80
N ALA A 41 5.38 -0.86 8.49
CA ALA A 41 6.32 -0.36 7.50
C ALA A 41 6.34 1.18 7.44
N LEU A 42 5.18 1.84 7.57
CA LEU A 42 5.09 3.31 7.58
C LEU A 42 5.78 3.88 8.81
N GLU A 43 5.51 3.32 9.98
CA GLU A 43 6.15 3.73 11.23
C GLU A 43 7.67 3.59 11.15
N GLU A 44 8.19 2.49 10.60
CA GLU A 44 9.63 2.30 10.46
C GLU A 44 10.25 3.31 9.48
N ALA A 45 9.57 3.61 8.37
CA ALA A 45 9.99 4.64 7.43
C ALA A 45 10.06 6.03 8.08
N LEU A 46 9.05 6.39 8.89
CA LEU A 46 9.01 7.65 9.63
C LEU A 46 10.14 7.73 10.66
N LYS A 47 10.37 6.67 11.44
CA LYS A 47 11.49 6.61 12.40
C LYS A 47 12.85 6.82 11.73
N LEU A 48 13.10 6.14 10.62
CA LEU A 48 14.35 6.30 9.89
C LEU A 48 14.50 7.73 9.35
N ARG A 49 13.42 8.33 8.83
CA ARG A 49 13.42 9.72 8.39
C ARG A 49 13.70 10.67 9.55
N ASP A 50 13.12 10.45 10.72
CA ASP A 50 13.31 11.32 11.89
C ASP A 50 14.75 11.27 12.41
N VAL A 51 15.42 10.12 12.32
CA VAL A 51 16.82 9.94 12.74
C VAL A 51 17.81 10.48 11.70
N HIS A 52 17.56 10.24 10.41
CA HIS A 52 18.53 10.50 9.34
C HIS A 52 18.20 11.71 8.46
N GLY A 53 17.02 12.30 8.64
CA GLY A 53 16.47 13.34 7.76
C GLY A 53 16.07 12.78 6.39
N GLY A 54 15.17 13.48 5.70
CA GLY A 54 14.70 13.08 4.38
C GLY A 54 13.20 13.20 4.22
N GLU A 55 12.68 12.44 3.27
CA GLU A 55 11.25 12.48 2.91
C GLU A 55 10.71 11.05 2.68
N VAL A 56 9.48 10.82 3.14
CA VAL A 56 8.71 9.59 2.96
C VAL A 56 7.61 9.84 1.94
N THR A 57 7.64 9.10 0.83
CA THR A 57 6.59 9.08 -0.18
C THR A 57 5.77 7.80 -0.05
N VAL A 58 4.47 7.93 0.23
CA VAL A 58 3.56 6.78 0.27
C VAL A 58 2.98 6.54 -1.12
N LEU A 59 2.92 5.28 -1.54
CA LEU A 59 2.40 4.85 -2.84
C LEU A 59 1.32 3.81 -2.61
N THR A 60 0.18 3.96 -3.29
CA THR A 60 -0.83 2.90 -3.37
C THR A 60 -1.27 2.70 -4.81
N MET A 61 -1.54 1.45 -5.18
CA MET A 61 -2.25 1.12 -6.42
C MET A 61 -3.67 0.69 -6.04
N GLY A 62 -4.67 1.38 -6.58
CA GLY A 62 -6.05 1.10 -6.22
C GLY A 62 -7.07 2.03 -6.88
N PRO A 63 -8.36 1.80 -6.61
CA PRO A 63 -9.43 2.68 -7.10
C PRO A 63 -9.32 4.09 -6.48
N PRO A 64 -10.07 5.09 -6.98
CA PRO A 64 -10.06 6.44 -6.43
C PRO A 64 -10.27 6.52 -4.90
N MET A 65 -11.10 5.62 -4.33
CA MET A 65 -11.34 5.55 -2.88
C MET A 65 -10.10 5.18 -2.05
N ALA A 66 -9.04 4.62 -2.66
CA ALA A 66 -7.77 4.37 -1.98
C ALA A 66 -7.06 5.67 -1.56
N GLU A 67 -7.48 6.82 -2.10
CA GLU A 67 -7.04 8.16 -1.67
C GLU A 67 -7.24 8.39 -0.17
N ASP A 68 -8.31 7.84 0.44
CA ASP A 68 -8.56 7.99 1.88
C ASP A 68 -7.43 7.37 2.72
N SER A 69 -6.89 6.24 2.28
CA SER A 69 -5.74 5.61 2.92
C SER A 69 -4.47 6.44 2.78
N LEU A 70 -4.26 7.08 1.63
CA LEU A 70 -3.14 7.99 1.42
C LEU A 70 -3.25 9.23 2.31
N ARG A 71 -4.43 9.84 2.41
CA ARG A 71 -4.68 11.00 3.28
C ARG A 71 -4.44 10.68 4.75
N LYS A 72 -4.83 9.50 5.21
CA LYS A 72 -4.50 9.02 6.56
C LYS A 72 -2.99 8.89 6.76
N ALA A 73 -2.27 8.31 5.80
CA ALA A 73 -0.81 8.17 5.88
C ALA A 73 -0.09 9.53 5.89
N LEU A 74 -0.56 10.52 5.12
CA LEU A 74 -0.10 11.91 5.23
C LEU A 74 -0.38 12.49 6.62
N GLY A 75 -1.56 12.22 7.18
CA GLY A 75 -1.91 12.62 8.55
C GLY A 75 -1.04 11.98 9.64
N TYR A 76 -0.47 10.81 9.38
CA TYR A 76 0.53 10.17 10.26
C TYR A 76 1.94 10.75 10.10
N GLY A 77 2.15 11.62 9.12
CA GLY A 77 3.39 12.36 8.95
C GLY A 77 4.18 12.01 7.70
N ALA A 78 3.64 11.24 6.75
CA ALA A 78 4.31 11.10 5.46
C ALA A 78 4.34 12.43 4.68
N ASP A 79 5.39 12.65 3.90
CA ASP A 79 5.64 13.94 3.23
C ASP A 79 4.92 14.04 1.89
N ARG A 80 4.78 12.92 1.16
CA ARG A 80 4.10 12.85 -0.14
C ARG A 80 3.24 11.60 -0.26
N ALA A 81 2.25 11.68 -1.13
CA ALA A 81 1.38 10.57 -1.49
C ALA A 81 1.23 10.46 -3.00
N VAL A 82 1.25 9.23 -3.51
CA VAL A 82 1.05 8.89 -4.92
C VAL A 82 -0.05 7.84 -5.02
N LEU A 83 -1.06 8.15 -5.82
CA LEU A 83 -2.12 7.21 -6.19
C LEU A 83 -1.88 6.72 -7.61
N LEU A 84 -1.55 5.44 -7.76
CA LEU A 84 -1.54 4.75 -9.04
C LEU A 84 -2.95 4.21 -9.32
N THR A 85 -3.72 4.92 -10.15
CA THR A 85 -5.13 4.61 -10.41
C THR A 85 -5.44 4.63 -11.89
N ASP A 86 -5.96 3.52 -12.39
CA ASP A 86 -6.56 3.34 -13.70
C ASP A 86 -7.37 2.03 -13.68
N ARG A 87 -8.45 1.95 -14.46
CA ARG A 87 -9.22 0.72 -14.67
C ARG A 87 -8.38 -0.41 -15.26
N TYR A 88 -7.31 -0.12 -16.00
CA TYR A 88 -6.42 -1.14 -16.56
C TYR A 88 -5.66 -1.94 -15.49
N PHE A 89 -5.57 -1.44 -14.25
CA PHE A 89 -4.97 -2.17 -13.12
C PHE A 89 -5.98 -3.07 -12.40
N ALA A 90 -7.28 -2.96 -12.68
CA ALA A 90 -8.31 -3.74 -12.00
C ALA A 90 -8.16 -5.25 -12.31
N GLY A 91 -8.22 -6.09 -11.28
CA GLY A 91 -8.08 -7.54 -11.43
C GLY A 91 -6.65 -8.04 -11.56
N SER A 92 -5.65 -7.18 -11.34
CA SER A 92 -4.23 -7.58 -11.32
C SER A 92 -3.96 -8.66 -10.28
N ASP A 93 -3.16 -9.65 -10.66
CA ASP A 93 -2.54 -10.60 -9.73
C ASP A 93 -1.27 -9.98 -9.09
N THR A 94 -0.49 -10.80 -8.38
CA THR A 94 0.73 -10.32 -7.70
C THR A 94 1.83 -9.93 -8.66
N LEU A 95 1.97 -10.60 -9.82
CA LEU A 95 2.98 -10.26 -10.83
C LEU A 95 2.66 -8.91 -11.49
N ALA A 96 1.43 -8.74 -11.97
CA ALA A 96 0.97 -7.50 -12.58
C ALA A 96 1.02 -6.33 -11.60
N THR A 97 0.60 -6.56 -10.34
CA THR A 97 0.68 -5.55 -9.27
C THR A 97 2.13 -5.15 -8.99
N SER A 98 3.04 -6.11 -8.88
CA SER A 98 4.46 -5.83 -8.60
C SER A 98 5.11 -5.04 -9.73
N PHE A 99 4.82 -5.39 -10.99
CA PHE A 99 5.30 -4.66 -12.15
C PHE A 99 4.77 -3.23 -12.19
N ALA A 100 3.47 -3.03 -11.97
CA ALA A 100 2.89 -1.69 -11.95
C ALA A 100 3.50 -0.81 -10.85
N LEU A 101 3.69 -1.37 -9.65
CA LEU A 101 4.30 -0.66 -8.52
C LEU A 101 5.79 -0.37 -8.76
N SER A 102 6.57 -1.30 -9.34
CA SER A 102 7.99 -1.04 -9.64
C SER A 102 8.15 0.06 -10.68
N GLN A 103 7.30 0.10 -11.71
CA GLN A 103 7.27 1.19 -12.70
C GLN A 103 6.88 2.53 -12.05
N ALA A 104 5.92 2.53 -11.12
CA ALA A 104 5.55 3.73 -10.38
C ALA A 104 6.67 4.22 -9.46
N ILE A 105 7.40 3.32 -8.80
CA ILE A 105 8.58 3.64 -7.99
C ILE A 105 9.69 4.25 -8.86
N ALA A 106 9.94 3.70 -10.05
CA ALA A 106 10.88 4.28 -11.00
C ALA A 106 10.46 5.70 -11.41
N LYS A 107 9.17 5.92 -11.66
CA LYS A 107 8.64 7.24 -12.01
C LYS A 107 8.74 8.23 -10.85
N ILE A 108 8.50 7.79 -9.62
CA ILE A 108 8.75 8.55 -8.39
C ILE A 108 10.24 8.94 -8.33
N GLY A 109 11.13 8.01 -8.68
CA GLY A 109 12.58 8.22 -8.81
C GLY A 109 12.96 9.38 -9.72
N GLU A 110 12.36 9.42 -10.91
CA GLU A 110 12.56 10.50 -11.88
C GLU A 110 12.00 11.84 -11.40
N THR A 111 10.90 11.82 -10.65
CA THR A 111 10.13 13.03 -10.33
C THR A 111 10.57 13.68 -9.02
N PHE A 112 10.88 12.89 -8.01
CA PHE A 112 11.16 13.33 -6.63
C PHE A 112 12.56 12.96 -6.13
N GLY A 113 13.38 12.36 -6.98
CA GLY A 113 14.69 11.81 -6.61
C GLY A 113 14.61 10.30 -6.40
N ARG A 114 15.76 9.63 -6.58
CA ARG A 114 15.87 8.17 -6.48
C ARG A 114 15.61 7.72 -5.04
N PRO A 115 14.72 6.73 -4.81
CA PRO A 115 14.54 6.14 -3.49
C PRO A 115 15.80 5.41 -3.03
N ASP A 116 16.20 5.65 -1.79
CA ASP A 116 17.26 4.92 -1.10
C ASP A 116 16.72 3.59 -0.56
N ILE A 117 15.46 3.59 -0.10
CA ILE A 117 14.80 2.44 0.53
C ILE A 117 13.36 2.36 0.03
N VAL A 118 12.90 1.13 -0.25
CA VAL A 118 11.50 0.83 -0.51
C VAL A 118 10.97 -0.09 0.58
N PHE A 119 9.94 0.35 1.29
CA PHE A 119 9.22 -0.46 2.29
C PHE A 119 7.91 -1.02 1.73
N THR A 120 7.56 -2.20 2.22
CA THR A 120 6.25 -2.83 2.04
C THR A 120 5.87 -3.52 3.34
N GLY A 121 4.57 -3.72 3.60
CA GLY A 121 4.15 -4.66 4.63
C GLY A 121 4.48 -6.11 4.25
N LYS A 122 4.57 -7.00 5.24
CA LYS A 122 4.84 -8.44 5.05
C LYS A 122 3.88 -9.08 4.04
N GLN A 123 2.58 -8.83 4.21
CA GLN A 123 1.50 -9.36 3.39
C GLN A 123 0.26 -8.47 3.57
N THR A 124 -0.76 -8.65 2.74
CA THR A 124 -2.05 -7.95 2.91
C THR A 124 -3.11 -8.92 3.40
N ILE A 125 -3.94 -8.51 4.35
CA ILE A 125 -4.91 -9.37 5.04
C ILE A 125 -6.10 -9.84 4.19
N ASP A 126 -6.19 -9.38 2.94
CA ASP A 126 -7.23 -9.77 1.99
C ASP A 126 -6.78 -10.86 1.02
N GLY A 127 -5.53 -10.79 0.54
CA GLY A 127 -4.95 -11.75 -0.40
C GLY A 127 -3.92 -12.70 0.21
N ASP A 128 -3.27 -12.31 1.32
CA ASP A 128 -2.32 -13.11 2.12
C ASP A 128 -1.16 -13.77 1.35
N THR A 129 -0.81 -13.27 0.17
CA THR A 129 0.19 -13.93 -0.69
C THR A 129 1.64 -13.71 -0.26
N ALA A 130 1.94 -12.59 0.41
CA ALA A 130 3.31 -12.14 0.75
C ALA A 130 4.26 -12.02 -0.47
N GLN A 131 3.72 -11.86 -1.69
CA GLN A 131 4.51 -11.91 -2.93
C GLN A 131 4.89 -10.53 -3.50
N VAL A 132 4.10 -9.49 -3.22
CA VAL A 132 4.25 -8.19 -3.91
C VAL A 132 5.56 -7.49 -3.54
N GLY A 133 5.94 -7.48 -2.27
CA GLY A 133 7.24 -6.91 -1.84
C GLY A 133 8.43 -7.56 -2.54
N PRO A 134 8.59 -8.90 -2.48
CA PRO A 134 9.61 -9.61 -3.26
C PRO A 134 9.51 -9.41 -4.78
N GLY A 135 8.29 -9.29 -5.32
CA GLY A 135 8.06 -9.06 -6.73
C GLY A 135 8.52 -7.68 -7.21
N ILE A 136 8.40 -6.64 -6.38
CA ILE A 136 8.90 -5.29 -6.66
C ILE A 136 10.43 -5.25 -6.66
N ALA A 137 11.07 -6.03 -5.79
CA ALA A 137 12.52 -6.01 -5.60
C ALA A 137 13.31 -6.75 -6.69
N LYS A 138 12.64 -7.47 -7.59
CA LYS A 138 13.24 -8.30 -8.64
C LYS A 138 13.51 -7.48 -9.90
#